data_AF-A0A260UP07-F1
#
_entry.id   AF-A0A260UP07-F1
#
_cell.length_a   1.000
_cell.length_b   1.000
_cell.length_c   1.000
_cell.angle_alpha   90.00
_cell.angle_beta   90.00
_cell.angle_gamma   90.00
#
_symmetry.space_group_name_H-M   'P 1'
#
loop_
_entity.id
_entity.type
_entity.pdbx_description
1 polymer ?
#
loop_
_entity_poly.entity_id
_entity_poly.type
_entity_poly.pdbx_seq_one_letter_code
_entity_poly.pdbx_strand_id
1 'polypeptide(L)'
;MLQLAEVTFVTSFDPDTRPGHREWITQQVTDGRILFSGVLPASDGGSPVGLLLLATGSIDAARTLLESDPMVASGQVEMRIVDFEPHVCSANLRTLLGQDVASLPTRC
;
A
#
# COMPACT_ATOMS: atom_id res chain seq x y z
N MET A 1 -4.96 -5.19 11.50
CA MET A 1 -5.03 -3.71 11.34
C MET A 1 -4.48 -3.37 9.97
N LEU A 2 -5.12 -2.43 9.28
CA LEU A 2 -4.71 -2.01 7.95
C LEU A 2 -3.96 -0.68 8.03
N GLN A 3 -3.05 -0.46 7.09
CA GLN A 3 -2.32 0.79 6.94
C GLN A 3 -2.51 1.32 5.52
N LEU A 4 -2.74 2.61 5.40
CA LEU A 4 -2.72 3.31 4.12
C LEU A 4 -1.37 4.01 3.97
N ALA A 5 -0.69 3.74 2.86
CA ALA A 5 0.59 4.35 2.53
C ALA A 5 0.47 5.19 1.25
N GLU A 6 0.80 6.46 1.36
CA GLU A 6 1.03 7.39 0.26
C GLU A 6 2.54 7.44 -0.02
N VAL A 7 2.92 7.25 -1.28
CA VAL A 7 4.31 7.20 -1.75
C VAL A 7 4.50 8.28 -2.82
N THR A 8 5.22 9.35 -2.49
CA THR A 8 5.37 10.52 -3.34
C THR A 8 6.76 10.56 -3.96
N PHE A 9 6.86 10.69 -5.28
CA PHE A 9 8.16 10.84 -5.96
C PHE A 9 8.78 12.22 -5.68
N VAL A 10 9.98 12.24 -5.10
CA VAL A 10 10.70 13.48 -4.73
C VAL A 10 11.86 13.82 -5.67
N THR A 11 12.31 12.87 -6.48
CA THR A 11 13.29 13.09 -7.55
C THR A 11 12.73 12.63 -8.89
N SER A 12 13.48 12.85 -9.98
CA SER A 12 13.15 12.25 -11.27
C SER A 12 13.04 10.73 -11.13
N PHE A 13 11.96 10.17 -11.65
CA PHE A 13 11.71 8.73 -11.70
C PHE A 13 12.84 7.99 -12.40
N ASP A 14 13.47 7.03 -11.72
CA ASP A 14 14.47 6.16 -12.33
C ASP A 14 13.79 4.94 -12.98
N PRO A 15 13.83 4.82 -14.31
CA PRO A 15 13.20 3.70 -15.01
C PRO A 15 13.77 2.33 -14.61
N ASP A 16 15.00 2.26 -14.10
CA ASP A 16 15.67 1.00 -13.75
C ASP A 16 15.09 0.36 -12.48
N THR A 17 14.48 1.16 -11.59
CA THR A 17 13.80 0.65 -10.38
C THR A 17 12.40 0.07 -10.68
N ARG A 18 11.81 0.42 -11.83
CA ARG A 18 10.42 0.07 -12.17
C ARG A 18 10.14 -1.42 -12.28
N PRO A 19 10.98 -2.25 -12.94
CA PRO A 19 10.75 -3.69 -12.99
C PRO A 19 10.75 -4.31 -11.60
N GLY A 20 11.77 -3.99 -10.78
CA GLY A 20 11.91 -4.51 -9.42
C GLY A 20 10.76 -4.10 -8.50
N HIS A 21 10.33 -2.83 -8.56
CA HIS A 21 9.15 -2.34 -7.84
C HIS A 21 7.88 -3.13 -8.20
N ARG A 22 7.65 -3.39 -9.50
CA ARG A 22 6.46 -4.14 -9.95
C ARG A 22 6.49 -5.60 -9.51
N GLU A 23 7.65 -6.25 -9.58
CA GLU A 23 7.84 -7.61 -9.07
C GLU A 23 7.60 -7.66 -7.57
N TRP A 24 8.15 -6.69 -6.82
CA TRP A 24 7.93 -6.55 -5.39
C TRP A 24 6.44 -6.39 -5.06
N ILE A 25 5.72 -5.44 -5.69
CA ILE A 25 4.26 -5.29 -5.50
C ILE A 25 3.54 -6.60 -5.78
N THR A 26 3.87 -7.27 -6.88
CA THR A 26 3.20 -8.52 -7.29
C THR A 26 3.36 -9.58 -6.21
N GLN A 27 4.58 -9.77 -5.68
CA GLN A 27 4.85 -10.69 -4.60
C GLN A 27 4.05 -10.32 -3.33
N GLN A 28 4.04 -9.03 -2.97
CA GLN A 28 3.33 -8.59 -1.77
C GLN A 28 1.80 -8.72 -1.87
N VAL A 29 1.24 -8.58 -3.07
CA VAL A 29 -0.16 -8.89 -3.34
C VAL A 29 -0.43 -10.39 -3.22
N THR A 30 0.43 -11.24 -3.79
CA THR A 30 0.33 -12.69 -3.66
C THR A 30 0.39 -13.15 -2.20
N ASP A 31 1.22 -12.50 -1.39
CA ASP A 31 1.37 -12.81 0.04
C ASP A 31 0.26 -12.20 0.91
N GLY A 32 -0.69 -11.46 0.33
CA GLY A 32 -1.77 -10.79 1.06
C GLY A 32 -1.32 -9.61 1.91
N ARG A 33 -0.08 -9.12 1.73
CA ARG A 33 0.49 -7.98 2.47
C ARG A 33 0.10 -6.63 1.85
N ILE A 34 -0.13 -6.58 0.54
CA ILE A 34 -0.74 -5.45 -0.18
C ILE A 34 -2.12 -5.89 -0.68
N LEU A 35 -3.15 -5.13 -0.31
CA LEU A 35 -4.53 -5.36 -0.74
C LEU A 35 -4.93 -4.54 -1.97
N PHE A 36 -4.29 -3.38 -2.13
CA PHE A 36 -4.52 -2.47 -3.24
C PHE A 36 -3.24 -1.71 -3.55
N SER A 37 -3.01 -1.47 -4.85
CA SER A 37 -1.94 -0.61 -5.35
C SER A 37 -2.45 0.19 -6.55
N GLY A 38 -2.17 1.48 -6.56
CA GLY A 38 -2.54 2.35 -7.67
C GLY A 38 -1.74 3.64 -7.71
N VAL A 39 -1.94 4.41 -8.77
CA VAL A 39 -1.38 5.75 -8.92
C VAL A 39 -2.50 6.76 -8.75
N LEU A 40 -2.29 7.75 -7.89
CA LEU A 40 -3.10 8.95 -7.80
C LEU A 40 -2.56 10.00 -8.78
N PRO A 41 -3.42 10.56 -9.64
CA PRO A 41 -3.03 11.68 -10.48
C PRO A 41 -2.68 12.88 -9.60
N ALA A 42 -1.63 13.60 -9.97
CA ALA A 42 -1.27 14.83 -9.28
C ALA A 42 -2.38 15.86 -9.45
N SER A 43 -2.90 16.39 -8.34
CA SER A 43 -4.04 17.33 -8.38
C SER A 43 -3.67 18.70 -8.96
N ASP A 44 -2.38 19.09 -8.93
CA ASP A 44 -1.92 20.44 -9.26
C ASP A 44 -0.63 20.49 -10.10
N GLY A 45 -0.44 19.53 -11.01
CA GLY A 45 0.78 19.47 -11.84
C GLY A 45 2.06 19.04 -11.09
N GLY A 46 1.92 18.58 -9.84
CA GLY A 46 2.99 17.96 -9.07
C GLY A 46 3.37 16.56 -9.55
N SER A 47 4.30 15.91 -8.83
CA SER A 47 4.66 14.52 -9.09
C SER A 47 3.46 13.59 -8.87
N PRO A 48 3.29 12.53 -9.67
CA PRO A 48 2.31 11.49 -9.38
C PRO A 48 2.56 10.87 -7.98
N VAL A 49 1.54 10.33 -7.35
CA VAL A 49 1.66 9.70 -6.02
C VAL A 49 1.22 8.24 -6.15
N GLY A 50 2.00 7.30 -5.64
CA GLY A 50 1.58 5.92 -5.44
C GLY A 50 0.73 5.80 -4.19
N LEU A 51 -0.32 4.98 -4.24
CA LEU A 51 -1.17 4.68 -3.08
C LEU A 51 -1.23 3.16 -2.88
N LEU A 52 -0.91 2.72 -1.67
CA LEU A 52 -0.93 1.33 -1.26
C LEU A 52 -1.83 1.14 -0.04
N LEU A 53 -2.67 0.10 -0.05
CA LEU A 53 -3.37 -0.39 1.14
C LEU A 53 -2.69 -1.67 1.63
N LEU A 54 -2.23 -1.66 2.87
CA LEU A 54 -1.38 -2.67 3.47
C LEU A 54 -2.11 -3.43 4.59
N ALA A 55 -1.81 -4.72 4.71
CA ALA A 55 -2.28 -5.59 5.79
C ALA A 55 -1.12 -6.06 6.66
N THR A 56 -0.50 -5.13 7.40
CA THR A 56 0.77 -5.36 8.13
C THR A 56 0.63 -5.36 9.65
N GLY A 57 -0.53 -4.98 10.19
CA GLY A 57 -0.81 -5.05 11.62
C GLY A 57 -0.30 -3.88 12.46
N SER A 58 0.64 -3.07 11.97
CA SER A 58 1.11 -1.82 12.58
C SER A 58 1.79 -0.91 11.54
N ILE A 59 1.93 0.38 11.87
CA ILE A 59 2.67 1.35 11.06
C ILE A 59 4.16 0.97 10.93
N ASP A 60 4.79 0.47 11.99
CA ASP A 60 6.20 0.08 11.95
C ASP A 60 6.41 -1.12 11.01
N ALA A 61 5.53 -2.12 11.06
CA ALA A 61 5.57 -3.24 10.13
C ALA A 61 5.31 -2.81 8.68
N ALA A 62 4.39 -1.86 8.46
CA ALA A 62 4.16 -1.25 7.14
C ALA A 62 5.43 -0.56 6.63
N ARG A 63 6.09 0.22 7.48
CA ARG A 63 7.33 0.92 7.14
C ARG A 63 8.44 -0.05 6.78
N THR A 64 8.71 -1.06 7.61
CA THR A 64 9.72 -2.09 7.33
C THR A 64 9.42 -2.84 6.04
N LEU A 65 8.15 -3.13 5.75
CA LEU A 65 7.76 -3.74 4.47
C LEU A 65 8.12 -2.81 3.30
N LEU A 66 7.69 -1.55 3.34
CA LEU A 66 7.92 -0.59 2.25
C LEU A 66 9.40 -0.28 2.03
N GLU A 67 10.23 -0.27 3.08
CA GLU A 67 11.68 -0.07 2.95
C GLU A 67 12.39 -1.17 2.12
N SER A 68 11.72 -2.30 1.88
CA SER A 68 12.21 -3.36 0.97
C SER A 68 11.83 -3.16 -0.51
N ASP A 69 10.97 -2.18 -0.83
CA ASP A 69 10.63 -1.81 -2.21
C ASP A 69 11.84 -1.13 -2.89
N PRO A 70 12.29 -1.60 -4.06
CA PRO A 70 13.39 -0.96 -4.80
C PRO A 70 13.23 0.55 -5.05
N MET A 71 12.01 1.06 -5.22
CA MET A 71 11.79 2.51 -5.37
C MET A 71 11.95 3.28 -4.06
N VAL A 72 11.62 2.65 -2.94
CA VAL A 72 11.81 3.24 -1.60
C VAL A 72 13.29 3.18 -1.23
N ALA A 73 13.92 2.03 -1.43
CA ALA A 73 15.34 1.81 -1.14
C ALA A 73 16.28 2.69 -1.98
N SER A 74 15.86 3.10 -3.18
CA SER A 74 16.63 4.05 -4.01
C SER A 74 16.58 5.50 -3.51
N GLY A 75 15.74 5.81 -2.51
CA GLY A 75 15.59 7.15 -1.95
C GLY A 75 14.82 8.12 -2.85
N GLN A 76 14.09 7.61 -3.85
CA GLN A 76 13.39 8.43 -4.85
C GLN A 76 11.98 8.84 -4.43
N VAL A 77 11.50 8.28 -3.31
CA VAL A 77 10.16 8.50 -2.81
C VAL A 77 10.16 8.89 -1.32
N GLU A 78 9.26 9.77 -0.96
CA GLU A 78 8.86 10.02 0.41
C GLU A 78 7.60 9.20 0.72
N MET A 79 7.47 8.75 1.97
CA MET A 79 6.35 7.93 2.40
C MET A 79 5.60 8.57 3.56
N ARG A 80 4.28 8.59 3.46
CA ARG A 80 3.37 8.87 4.56
C ARG A 80 2.51 7.64 4.82
N ILE A 81 2.55 7.14 6.04
CA ILE A 81 1.83 5.94 6.45
C ILE A 81 0.88 6.34 7.57
N VAL A 82 -0.38 5.94 7.46
CA VAL A 82 -1.40 6.15 8.48
C VAL A 82 -2.16 4.86 8.74
N ASP A 83 -2.73 4.72 9.93
CA ASP A 83 -3.70 3.66 10.17
C ASP A 83 -4.94 3.89 9.32
N PHE A 84 -5.50 2.78 8.82
CA PHE A 84 -6.70 2.79 8.01
C PHE A 84 -7.75 1.87 8.60
N GLU A 85 -8.94 2.43 8.85
CA GLU A 85 -10.11 1.71 9.32
C GLU A 85 -11.19 1.74 8.23
N PRO A 86 -11.53 0.60 7.60
CA PRO A 86 -12.58 0.56 6.61
C PRO A 86 -13.94 0.90 7.25
N HIS A 87 -14.53 2.03 6.87
CA HIS A 87 -15.85 2.40 7.37
C HIS A 87 -17.01 1.70 6.63
N VAL A 88 -16.75 1.12 5.45
CA VAL A 88 -17.72 0.36 4.67
C VAL A 88 -17.07 -0.93 4.18
N CYS A 89 -17.49 -2.08 4.72
CA CYS A 89 -17.13 -3.40 4.17
C CYS A 89 -18.23 -3.91 3.25
N SER A 90 -18.09 -3.66 1.95
CA SER A 90 -18.82 -4.45 0.96
C SER A 90 -18.45 -5.93 1.11
N ALA A 91 -19.36 -6.84 0.73
CA ALA A 91 -19.09 -8.28 0.81
C ALA A 91 -17.78 -8.67 0.09
N ASN A 92 -17.41 -7.94 -0.97
CA ASN A 92 -16.18 -8.16 -1.72
C ASN A 92 -14.91 -7.78 -0.94
N LEU A 93 -14.96 -6.70 -0.13
CA LEU A 93 -13.83 -6.33 0.73
C LEU A 93 -13.61 -7.41 1.81
N ARG A 94 -14.68 -8.04 2.30
CA ARG A 94 -14.61 -9.13 3.29
C ARG A 94 -13.92 -10.37 2.73
N THR A 95 -14.20 -10.74 1.48
CA THR A 95 -13.52 -11.85 0.79
C THR A 95 -12.02 -11.57 0.60
N LEU A 96 -11.66 -10.34 0.23
CA LEU A 96 -10.26 -9.93 0.04
C LEU A 96 -9.45 -9.94 1.34
N LEU A 97 -10.09 -9.69 2.48
CA LEU A 97 -9.44 -9.68 3.79
C LEU A 97 -9.26 -11.08 4.42
N GLY A 98 -9.70 -12.15 3.73
CA GLY A 98 -9.51 -13.52 4.20
C GLY A 98 -10.22 -13.85 5.52
N GLN A 99 -11.23 -13.06 5.92
CA GLN A 99 -11.94 -13.26 7.19
C GLN A 99 -13.25 -14.03 7.01
N ASP A 100 -13.48 -15.01 7.87
CA ASP A 100 -14.74 -15.74 7.94
C ASP A 100 -15.85 -14.81 8.47
N VAL A 101 -16.90 -14.64 7.67
CA VAL A 101 -17.92 -13.58 7.82
C VAL A 101 -18.69 -13.68 9.15
N ALA A 102 -18.63 -14.83 9.82
CA ALA A 102 -19.45 -15.15 10.99
C ALA A 102 -18.86 -14.71 12.35
N SER A 103 -17.60 -14.29 12.44
CA SER A 103 -16.89 -14.18 13.73
C SER A 103 -16.52 -12.76 14.18
N LEU A 104 -16.98 -11.72 13.48
CA LEU A 104 -16.54 -10.34 13.74
C LEU A 104 -17.67 -9.45 14.28
N PRO A 105 -17.35 -8.46 15.13
CA PRO A 105 -18.31 -7.53 15.69
C PRO A 105 -19.06 -6.75 14.59
N THR A 106 -20.27 -6.30 14.92
CA THR A 106 -21.21 -5.59 14.02
C THR A 106 -20.76 -4.18 13.59
N ARG A 107 -19.55 -3.76 13.99
CA ARG A 107 -18.84 -2.60 13.47
C ARG A 107 -17.57 -3.14 12.81
N CYS A 108 -17.25 -2.68 11.60
CA CYS A 108 -15.93 -2.94 11.02
C CYS A 108 -14.84 -2.45 11.98
#